data_AF-A0A523ZS80-F1
#
_entry.id   AF-A0A523ZS80-F1
#
_cell.length_a   1.000
_cell.length_b   1.000
_cell.length_c   1.000
_cell.angle_alpha   90.00
_cell.angle_beta   90.00
_cell.angle_gamma   90.00
#
_symmetry.space_group_name_H-M   'P 1'
#
loop_
_entity.id
_entity.type
_entity.pdbx_description
1 polymer ?
#
loop_
_entity_poly.entity_id
_entity_poly.type
_entity_poly.pdbx_seq_one_letter_code
_entity_poly.pdbx_strand_id
1 'polypeptide(L)'
;YKDFNHEFKKYLRAKHKDFLLRENPEDYSIPLGPEFPLNPYYFSLSHDVSPSGDIVAVLTQNVKDYDIDIVLISTKDGSVVKNITKGYTLKYEYIKFEIDPSKGKDIAWSSDGDRIAFFARAGQKHSIFILNALTGKILRTIKIPVDQPSSLCFFPGGEELLFTAFHEGFHDIFKINLSTEKILNLTEDDFFEKAPMISPDGTKVAYTIHLDTYDKLFLSPLNDLKKRTQLTFGKGNTISPHFSHDSKELYFSGDMRDAYNIYSLNLETGELTRYTDVRTGNFFPIPLPNDPQKVIFASFNKGAFQVFKSDLEGEVEKTITFKEASPDEEFKRFEPIISLDIDKKEIKPYKGMGKLYLTSRPPIDTIVSTDGSIYGGSALSFSDLFGDYTFFLMAYQVRQYRSYQFSFLNQKRRLQYMVNAFQFTQYYYLSSYYDPFYYSRYETHFDAIATRKITGVSLSTFYPFNKYYRTQASIGYYNYEENYLYPSPGTYAQFWNGSILSASFSLVGETTRFKNPYGPIAGNTFMLSVSQALPVSSSFLQNTTVETDLRKYIRIGSNTLFALRFKGFFSRGKNPFVFYWGGNNQVRS
;
A
#
# COMPACT_ATOMS: atom_id res chain seq x y z
N TYR A 1 31.73 25.69 10.35
CA TYR A 1 30.60 24.99 9.67
C TYR A 1 30.36 25.50 8.25
N LYS A 2 30.14 26.81 8.03
CA LYS A 2 29.92 27.36 6.67
C LYS A 2 31.12 27.15 5.74
N ASP A 3 32.34 27.40 6.22
CA ASP A 3 33.56 27.22 5.42
C ASP A 3 33.83 25.75 5.09
N PHE A 4 33.66 24.85 6.08
CA PHE A 4 33.71 23.40 5.83
C PHE A 4 32.68 22.99 4.76
N ASN A 5 31.44 23.46 4.84
CA ASN A 5 30.42 23.14 3.84
C ASN A 5 30.79 23.71 2.45
N HIS A 6 31.39 24.90 2.40
CA HIS A 6 31.87 25.50 1.14
C HIS A 6 33.00 24.67 0.53
N GLU A 7 34.05 24.39 1.30
CA GLU A 7 35.20 23.60 0.86
C GLU A 7 34.81 22.16 0.53
N PHE A 8 33.91 21.54 1.30
CA PHE A 8 33.40 20.20 1.03
C PHE A 8 32.61 20.16 -0.28
N LYS A 9 31.75 21.16 -0.55
CA LYS A 9 31.05 21.28 -1.85
C LYS A 9 32.01 21.48 -3.01
N LYS A 10 33.06 22.29 -2.83
CA LYS A 10 34.10 22.52 -3.84
C LYS A 10 34.89 21.24 -4.12
N TYR A 11 35.28 20.53 -3.07
CA TYR A 11 35.91 19.21 -3.16
C TYR A 11 35.04 18.21 -3.91
N LEU A 12 33.74 18.08 -3.56
CA LEU A 12 32.81 17.18 -4.25
C LEU A 12 32.67 17.52 -5.74
N ARG A 13 32.53 18.81 -6.09
CA ARG A 13 32.46 19.25 -7.49
C ARG A 13 33.72 18.95 -8.27
N ALA A 14 34.89 19.14 -7.65
CA ALA A 14 36.18 18.83 -8.28
C ALA A 14 36.35 17.32 -8.45
N LYS A 15 36.03 16.53 -7.42
CA LYS A 15 36.10 15.06 -7.43
C LYS A 15 35.21 14.43 -8.50
N HIS A 16 34.03 15.00 -8.73
CA HIS A 16 33.02 14.48 -9.66
C HIS A 16 32.90 15.31 -10.94
N LYS A 17 33.93 16.09 -11.29
CA LYS A 17 33.89 17.03 -12.43
C LYS A 17 33.56 16.32 -13.74
N ASP A 18 34.18 15.17 -14.02
CA ASP A 18 33.95 14.43 -15.25
C ASP A 18 32.52 13.87 -15.33
N PHE A 19 31.95 13.53 -14.18
CA PHE A 19 30.55 13.09 -14.07
C PHE A 19 29.55 14.24 -14.26
N LEU A 20 29.92 15.47 -13.91
CA LEU A 20 29.08 16.66 -14.12
C LEU A 20 28.98 17.09 -15.58
N LEU A 21 29.90 16.63 -16.44
CA LEU A 21 29.89 16.91 -17.88
C LEU A 21 29.00 15.95 -18.67
N ARG A 22 28.46 14.92 -18.02
CA ARG A 22 27.57 13.93 -18.64
C ARG A 22 26.16 14.46 -18.87
N GLU A 23 25.48 13.81 -19.80
CA GLU A 23 24.20 14.23 -20.36
C GLU A 23 23.07 14.10 -19.33
N ASN A 24 22.12 15.04 -19.40
CA ASN A 24 20.78 14.86 -18.86
C ASN A 24 19.89 14.18 -19.90
N PRO A 25 18.82 13.52 -19.45
CA PRO A 25 17.77 13.05 -20.34
C PRO A 25 17.24 14.13 -21.29
N GLU A 26 17.06 15.37 -20.84
CA GLU A 26 16.56 16.46 -21.69
C GLU A 26 17.53 16.90 -22.80
N ASP A 27 18.81 16.53 -22.70
CA ASP A 27 19.82 16.93 -23.69
C ASP A 27 19.70 16.13 -25.00
N TYR A 28 19.11 14.93 -24.95
CA TYR A 28 18.93 14.04 -26.10
C TYR A 28 17.51 13.49 -26.27
N SER A 29 16.60 13.71 -25.32
CA SER A 29 15.25 13.12 -25.33
C SER A 29 14.13 14.09 -24.95
N ILE A 30 12.89 13.69 -25.24
CA ILE A 30 11.68 14.46 -24.96
C ILE A 30 10.86 13.73 -23.88
N PRO A 31 10.43 14.42 -22.79
CA PRO A 31 9.57 13.80 -21.79
C PRO A 31 8.20 13.44 -22.40
N LEU A 32 7.72 12.25 -22.08
CA LEU A 32 6.36 11.80 -22.35
C LEU A 32 5.48 12.03 -21.13
N GLY A 33 4.24 12.40 -21.38
CA GLY A 33 3.29 12.74 -20.35
C GLY A 33 3.23 14.24 -20.10
N PRO A 34 2.25 14.68 -19.32
CA PRO A 34 2.00 16.08 -19.08
C PRO A 34 2.98 16.58 -18.00
N GLU A 35 3.50 17.79 -18.19
CA GLU A 35 4.48 18.36 -17.26
C GLU A 35 3.84 18.69 -15.90
N PHE A 36 4.47 18.27 -14.82
CA PHE A 36 4.15 18.76 -13.48
C PHE A 36 4.69 20.20 -13.32
N PRO A 37 3.94 21.15 -12.72
CA PRO A 37 2.69 20.97 -11.96
C PRO A 37 1.40 21.16 -12.76
N LEU A 38 1.47 21.31 -14.08
CA LEU A 38 0.30 21.56 -14.93
C LEU A 38 -0.68 20.38 -14.91
N ASN A 39 -0.19 19.17 -14.63
CA ASN A 39 -0.99 17.97 -14.43
C ASN A 39 -0.66 17.29 -13.10
N PRO A 40 -1.62 16.56 -12.47
CA PRO A 40 -1.38 15.82 -11.25
C PRO A 40 -0.37 14.65 -11.32
N TYR A 41 0.06 14.18 -12.50
CA TYR A 41 1.01 13.07 -12.59
C TYR A 41 2.46 13.56 -12.46
N TYR A 42 3.21 12.99 -11.51
CA TYR A 42 4.55 13.52 -11.15
C TYR A 42 5.67 12.48 -11.17
N PHE A 43 5.40 11.23 -10.83
CA PHE A 43 6.42 10.19 -10.68
C PHE A 43 6.07 9.00 -11.57
N SER A 44 6.90 8.69 -12.56
CA SER A 44 6.67 7.65 -13.57
C SER A 44 7.94 6.85 -13.81
N LEU A 45 8.03 5.67 -13.17
CA LEU A 45 9.22 4.82 -13.26
C LEU A 45 8.98 3.56 -14.10
N SER A 46 7.81 2.93 -13.98
CA SER A 46 7.49 1.69 -14.70
C SER A 46 6.50 1.94 -15.83
N HIS A 47 6.82 1.44 -17.02
CA HIS A 47 6.03 1.65 -18.22
C HIS A 47 6.12 0.46 -19.17
N ASP A 48 5.14 0.34 -20.06
CA ASP A 48 5.17 -0.61 -21.16
C ASP A 48 4.47 -0.05 -22.41
N VAL A 49 4.98 -0.42 -23.58
CA VAL A 49 4.53 0.13 -24.88
C VAL A 49 3.51 -0.82 -25.51
N SER A 50 2.45 -0.27 -26.08
CA SER A 50 1.46 -1.06 -26.80
C SER A 50 2.11 -1.76 -28.01
N PRO A 51 1.60 -2.92 -28.45
CA PRO A 51 2.12 -3.59 -29.64
C PRO A 51 2.12 -2.72 -30.92
N SER A 52 1.21 -1.73 -31.00
CA SER A 52 1.19 -0.77 -32.11
C SER A 52 2.27 0.32 -32.02
N GLY A 53 2.87 0.53 -30.86
CA GLY A 53 3.85 1.60 -30.61
C GLY A 53 3.24 3.00 -30.43
N ASP A 54 1.91 3.16 -30.51
CA ASP A 54 1.25 4.48 -30.43
C ASP A 54 0.98 4.97 -29.00
N ILE A 55 0.94 4.03 -28.04
CA ILE A 55 0.55 4.29 -26.66
C ILE A 55 1.57 3.65 -25.73
N VAL A 56 1.92 4.36 -24.66
CA VAL A 56 2.64 3.81 -23.53
C VAL A 56 1.73 3.81 -22.30
N ALA A 57 1.61 2.67 -21.64
CA ALA A 57 0.96 2.55 -20.34
C ALA A 57 2.01 2.79 -19.25
N VAL A 58 1.71 3.70 -18.34
CA VAL A 58 2.66 4.18 -17.34
C VAL A 58 2.05 4.07 -15.95
N LEU A 59 2.78 3.44 -15.04
CA LEU A 59 2.50 3.52 -13.61
C LEU A 59 3.00 4.86 -13.08
N THR A 60 2.07 5.71 -12.68
CA THR A 60 2.38 7.08 -12.26
C THR A 60 1.69 7.48 -10.97
N GLN A 61 2.37 8.25 -10.13
CA GLN A 61 1.75 8.81 -8.93
C GLN A 61 0.89 10.02 -9.28
N ASN A 62 -0.39 9.95 -8.89
CA ASN A 62 -1.33 11.04 -9.00
C ASN A 62 -1.29 11.90 -7.73
N VAL A 63 -0.70 13.10 -7.78
CA VAL A 63 -0.55 13.98 -6.61
C VAL A 63 -1.87 14.50 -6.04
N LYS A 64 -2.99 14.36 -6.77
CA LYS A 64 -4.30 14.68 -6.18
C LYS A 64 -4.57 13.72 -5.05
N ASP A 65 -4.45 12.41 -5.25
CA ASP A 65 -4.81 11.39 -4.25
C ASP A 65 -3.67 10.60 -3.65
N TYR A 66 -2.45 10.77 -4.16
CA TYR A 66 -1.22 10.08 -3.79
C TYR A 66 -1.26 8.57 -4.05
N ASP A 67 -2.23 8.11 -4.85
CA ASP A 67 -2.31 6.75 -5.32
C ASP A 67 -1.48 6.58 -6.61
N ILE A 68 -1.04 5.35 -6.86
CA ILE A 68 -0.45 4.95 -8.14
C ILE A 68 -1.59 4.63 -9.09
N ASP A 69 -1.57 5.29 -10.24
CA ASP A 69 -2.50 5.11 -11.35
C ASP A 69 -1.78 4.55 -12.57
N ILE A 70 -2.51 3.82 -13.41
CA ILE A 70 -2.10 3.47 -14.76
C ILE A 70 -2.69 4.49 -15.72
N VAL A 71 -1.80 5.20 -16.40
CA VAL A 71 -2.15 6.25 -17.37
C VAL A 71 -1.63 5.84 -18.75
N LEU A 72 -2.48 6.03 -19.76
CA LEU A 72 -2.15 5.85 -21.16
C LEU A 72 -1.68 7.19 -21.73
N ILE A 73 -0.50 7.19 -22.33
CA ILE A 73 0.15 8.37 -22.90
C ILE A 73 0.42 8.10 -24.38
N SER A 74 0.16 9.08 -25.24
CA SER A 74 0.50 8.94 -26.65
C SER A 74 2.01 9.04 -26.85
N THR A 75 2.59 8.10 -27.58
CA THR A 75 4.01 8.15 -27.95
C THR A 75 4.29 9.21 -29.01
N LYS A 76 3.27 9.70 -29.71
CA LYS A 76 3.41 10.73 -30.76
C LYS A 76 3.75 12.10 -30.16
N ASP A 77 2.89 12.58 -29.26
CA ASP A 77 2.94 13.94 -28.71
C ASP A 77 3.07 14.02 -27.18
N GLY A 78 3.14 12.88 -26.48
CA GLY A 78 3.26 12.83 -25.02
C GLY A 78 1.97 13.19 -24.27
N SER A 79 0.83 13.37 -24.95
CA SER A 79 -0.42 13.71 -24.28
C SER A 79 -1.00 12.55 -23.47
N VAL A 80 -1.64 12.85 -22.33
CA VAL A 80 -2.42 11.85 -21.59
C VAL A 80 -3.69 11.55 -22.34
N VAL A 81 -3.81 10.33 -22.83
CA VAL A 81 -5.00 9.83 -23.50
C VAL A 81 -6.07 9.49 -22.46
N LYS A 82 -5.70 8.73 -21.41
CA LYS A 82 -6.66 8.25 -20.40
C LYS A 82 -5.98 7.78 -19.12
N ASN A 83 -6.61 8.03 -17.96
CA ASN A 83 -6.32 7.32 -16.73
C ASN A 83 -7.29 6.14 -16.58
N ILE A 84 -6.78 4.92 -16.58
CA ILE A 84 -7.60 3.69 -16.60
C ILE A 84 -7.79 3.05 -15.22
N THR A 85 -7.18 3.61 -14.16
CA THR A 85 -7.35 3.15 -12.77
C THR A 85 -7.76 4.27 -11.81
N LYS A 86 -8.28 5.38 -12.34
CA LYS A 86 -8.55 6.61 -11.58
C LYS A 86 -9.37 6.37 -10.30
N GLY A 87 -8.82 6.85 -9.20
CA GLY A 87 -9.55 7.15 -7.97
C GLY A 87 -9.84 5.96 -7.06
N TYR A 88 -10.81 6.15 -6.17
CA TYR A 88 -11.09 5.19 -5.11
C TYR A 88 -11.64 3.85 -5.63
N THR A 89 -11.00 2.75 -5.24
CA THR A 89 -11.44 1.40 -5.56
C THR A 89 -11.42 0.48 -4.33
N LEU A 90 -12.36 -0.47 -4.31
CA LEU A 90 -12.42 -1.58 -3.34
C LEU A 90 -11.79 -2.87 -3.86
N LYS A 91 -11.42 -2.90 -5.14
CA LYS A 91 -10.97 -4.12 -5.82
C LYS A 91 -9.55 -4.52 -5.41
N TYR A 92 -8.73 -3.52 -5.06
CA TYR A 92 -7.40 -3.68 -4.49
C TYR A 92 -7.11 -2.51 -3.53
N GLU A 93 -6.09 -2.68 -2.70
CA GLU A 93 -5.64 -1.69 -1.71
C GLU A 93 -4.68 -0.68 -2.34
N TYR A 94 -3.66 -1.16 -3.05
CA TYR A 94 -2.72 -0.36 -3.82
C TYR A 94 -2.15 -1.18 -4.99
N ILE A 95 -1.82 -0.49 -6.10
CA ILE A 95 -1.05 -1.07 -7.19
C ILE A 95 0.40 -1.24 -6.73
N LYS A 96 0.95 -2.43 -6.92
CA LYS A 96 2.35 -2.70 -6.59
C LYS A 96 3.24 -2.03 -7.64
N PHE A 97 4.32 -1.41 -7.18
CA PHE A 97 5.40 -0.94 -8.02
C PHE A 97 6.72 -1.16 -7.29
N GLU A 98 7.78 -1.47 -8.02
CA GLU A 98 9.15 -1.59 -7.54
C GLU A 98 9.92 -0.31 -7.90
N ILE A 99 10.69 0.18 -6.93
CA ILE A 99 11.61 1.31 -7.13
C ILE A 99 12.98 0.81 -7.58
N ASP A 100 13.32 -0.44 -7.23
CA ASP A 100 14.55 -1.10 -7.65
C ASP A 100 14.42 -1.54 -9.12
N PRO A 101 15.12 -0.87 -10.06
CA PRO A 101 15.00 -1.19 -11.48
C PRO A 101 15.59 -2.56 -11.83
N SER A 102 16.40 -3.18 -10.95
CA SER A 102 16.93 -4.52 -11.18
C SER A 102 15.83 -5.59 -11.17
N LYS A 103 14.70 -5.29 -10.52
CA LYS A 103 13.59 -6.22 -10.44
C LYS A 103 12.78 -6.28 -11.72
N GLY A 104 12.79 -5.24 -12.57
CA GLY A 104 12.05 -5.14 -13.83
C GLY A 104 10.79 -4.27 -13.76
N LYS A 105 10.03 -4.19 -14.86
CA LYS A 105 8.81 -3.36 -14.99
C LYS A 105 7.57 -4.08 -14.44
N ASP A 106 6.72 -3.41 -13.67
CA ASP A 106 5.53 -4.02 -13.02
C ASP A 106 4.21 -3.91 -13.82
N ILE A 107 4.31 -3.57 -15.10
CA ILE A 107 3.19 -3.45 -16.02
C ILE A 107 3.52 -4.14 -17.35
N ALA A 108 2.53 -4.85 -17.92
CA ALA A 108 2.69 -5.44 -19.25
C ALA A 108 1.44 -5.30 -20.12
N TRP A 109 1.65 -5.05 -21.40
CA TRP A 109 0.66 -5.20 -22.45
C TRP A 109 0.61 -6.64 -22.96
N SER A 110 -0.60 -7.12 -23.25
CA SER A 110 -0.76 -8.33 -24.04
C SER A 110 -0.36 -8.06 -25.49
N SER A 111 0.09 -9.13 -26.17
CA SER A 111 0.52 -9.06 -27.57
C SER A 111 -0.59 -8.61 -28.53
N ASP A 112 -1.86 -8.77 -28.15
CA ASP A 112 -3.03 -8.29 -28.90
C ASP A 112 -3.32 -6.79 -28.71
N GLY A 113 -2.71 -6.14 -27.72
CA GLY A 113 -2.95 -4.73 -27.41
C GLY A 113 -4.30 -4.43 -26.73
N ASP A 114 -5.05 -5.44 -26.28
CA ASP A 114 -6.36 -5.25 -25.65
C ASP A 114 -6.32 -5.32 -24.13
N ARG A 115 -5.25 -5.89 -23.55
CA ARG A 115 -5.14 -6.14 -22.12
C ARG A 115 -3.88 -5.55 -21.52
N ILE A 116 -4.00 -5.10 -20.28
CA ILE A 116 -2.89 -4.67 -19.44
C ILE A 116 -2.92 -5.50 -18.16
N ALA A 117 -1.78 -6.05 -17.77
CA ALA A 117 -1.60 -6.78 -16.53
C ALA A 117 -0.67 -6.03 -15.57
N PHE A 118 -0.99 -6.10 -14.27
CA PHE A 118 -0.19 -5.54 -13.18
C PHE A 118 -0.46 -6.29 -11.87
N PHE A 119 0.44 -6.16 -10.90
CA PHE A 119 0.22 -6.65 -9.54
C PHE A 119 -0.44 -5.60 -8.65
N ALA A 120 -1.37 -6.02 -7.81
CA ALA A 120 -1.90 -5.17 -6.75
C ALA A 120 -2.17 -5.96 -5.47
N ARG A 121 -2.12 -5.25 -4.33
CA ARG A 121 -2.42 -5.82 -3.03
C ARG A 121 -3.93 -6.03 -2.89
N ALA A 122 -4.36 -7.27 -2.64
CA ALA A 122 -5.75 -7.60 -2.42
C ALA A 122 -5.89 -8.57 -1.23
N GLY A 123 -6.01 -8.03 -0.02
CA GLY A 123 -6.09 -8.83 1.21
C GLY A 123 -4.72 -9.24 1.73
N GLN A 124 -4.47 -10.53 1.92
CA GLN A 124 -3.24 -11.03 2.56
C GLN A 124 -2.05 -11.21 1.62
N LYS A 125 -2.29 -11.25 0.30
CA LYS A 125 -1.28 -11.48 -0.74
C LYS A 125 -1.46 -10.50 -1.90
N HIS A 126 -0.51 -10.48 -2.82
CA HIS A 126 -0.67 -9.78 -4.10
C HIS A 126 -1.50 -10.64 -5.06
N SER A 127 -2.11 -9.99 -6.04
CA SER A 127 -2.88 -10.65 -7.10
C SER A 127 -2.54 -10.00 -8.44
N ILE A 128 -2.63 -10.78 -9.52
CA ILE A 128 -2.57 -10.27 -10.88
C ILE A 128 -3.94 -9.69 -11.21
N PHE A 129 -3.96 -8.46 -11.70
CA PHE A 129 -5.14 -7.84 -12.28
C PHE A 129 -4.94 -7.69 -13.78
N ILE A 130 -5.95 -8.12 -14.55
CA ILE A 130 -5.97 -7.94 -16.00
C ILE A 130 -7.10 -6.98 -16.33
N LEU A 131 -6.74 -5.86 -16.96
CA LEU A 131 -7.67 -4.84 -17.42
C LEU A 131 -7.85 -4.93 -18.92
N ASN A 132 -9.03 -4.52 -19.39
CA ASN A 132 -9.17 -4.08 -20.77
C ASN A 132 -8.51 -2.69 -20.92
N ALA A 133 -7.56 -2.58 -21.83
CA ALA A 133 -6.74 -1.39 -22.00
C ALA A 133 -7.55 -0.15 -22.40
N LEU A 134 -8.57 -0.31 -23.24
CA LEU A 134 -9.42 0.80 -23.69
C LEU A 134 -10.34 1.31 -22.57
N THR A 135 -10.99 0.41 -21.82
CA THR A 135 -12.05 0.77 -20.88
C THR A 135 -11.58 0.93 -19.44
N GLY A 136 -10.48 0.29 -19.04
CA GLY A 136 -10.04 0.17 -17.65
C GLY A 136 -10.86 -0.83 -16.82
N LYS A 137 -11.73 -1.63 -17.47
CA LYS A 137 -12.52 -2.65 -16.77
C LYS A 137 -11.62 -3.83 -16.40
N ILE A 138 -11.69 -4.25 -15.13
CA ILE A 138 -11.07 -5.51 -14.67
C ILE A 138 -11.79 -6.68 -15.34
N LEU A 139 -11.03 -7.42 -16.15
CA LEU A 139 -11.44 -8.64 -16.83
C LEU A 139 -11.19 -9.87 -15.96
N ARG A 140 -10.07 -9.89 -15.23
CA ARG A 140 -9.68 -11.03 -14.38
C ARG A 140 -8.87 -10.58 -13.16
N THR A 141 -9.01 -11.31 -12.06
CA THR A 141 -8.20 -11.17 -10.85
C THR A 141 -7.74 -12.55 -10.39
N ILE A 142 -6.43 -12.77 -10.35
CA ILE A 142 -5.84 -14.08 -10.02
C ILE A 142 -4.98 -13.95 -8.77
N LYS A 143 -5.25 -14.78 -7.76
CA LYS A 143 -4.50 -14.75 -6.49
C LYS A 143 -3.15 -15.43 -6.67
N ILE A 144 -2.10 -14.79 -6.15
CA ILE A 144 -0.74 -15.33 -6.22
C ILE A 144 -0.32 -15.84 -4.83
N PRO A 145 -0.08 -17.16 -4.68
CA PRO A 145 0.26 -17.79 -3.40
C PRO A 145 1.75 -17.68 -3.05
N VAL A 146 2.55 -17.01 -3.88
CA VAL A 146 3.98 -16.73 -3.65
C VAL A 146 4.21 -15.29 -3.22
N ASP A 147 5.34 -15.04 -2.55
CA ASP A 147 5.64 -13.75 -1.95
C ASP A 147 6.37 -12.82 -2.91
N GLN A 148 6.23 -11.51 -2.69
CA GLN A 148 6.89 -10.46 -3.48
C GLN A 148 6.86 -10.66 -5.02
N PRO A 149 5.72 -10.99 -5.66
CA PRO A 149 5.69 -11.12 -7.11
C PRO A 149 5.94 -9.76 -7.77
N SER A 150 6.66 -9.75 -8.89
CA SER A 150 7.07 -8.56 -9.65
C SER A 150 7.34 -8.93 -11.11
N SER A 151 7.42 -7.93 -11.98
CA SER A 151 7.94 -8.08 -13.35
C SER A 151 7.29 -9.15 -14.19
N LEU A 152 6.05 -8.87 -14.55
CA LEU A 152 5.27 -9.76 -15.39
C LEU A 152 5.42 -9.42 -16.88
N CYS A 153 5.33 -10.44 -17.74
CA CYS A 153 5.25 -10.27 -19.18
C CYS A 153 4.37 -11.37 -19.81
N PHE A 154 3.67 -11.04 -20.90
CA PHE A 154 2.80 -11.97 -21.61
C PHE A 154 3.59 -12.90 -22.52
N PHE A 155 3.17 -14.16 -22.56
CA PHE A 155 3.49 -15.05 -23.67
C PHE A 155 2.85 -14.52 -24.96
N PRO A 156 3.47 -14.77 -26.12
CA PRO A 156 2.80 -14.57 -27.41
C PRO A 156 1.45 -15.31 -27.42
N GLY A 157 0.38 -14.61 -27.80
CA GLY A 157 -1.01 -15.10 -27.74
C GLY A 157 -1.76 -14.75 -26.45
N GLY A 158 -1.07 -14.31 -25.40
CA GLY A 158 -1.67 -13.60 -24.26
C GLY A 158 -2.44 -14.45 -23.24
N GLU A 159 -2.37 -15.78 -23.31
CA GLU A 159 -3.07 -16.69 -22.36
C GLU A 159 -2.20 -17.18 -21.19
N GLU A 160 -0.90 -16.89 -21.23
CA GLU A 160 0.05 -17.18 -20.16
C GLU A 160 0.89 -15.92 -19.83
N LEU A 161 1.40 -15.85 -18.62
CA LEU A 161 2.34 -14.82 -18.16
C LEU A 161 3.58 -15.48 -17.54
N LEU A 162 4.75 -14.87 -17.73
CA LEU A 162 5.87 -15.03 -16.79
C LEU A 162 5.83 -13.94 -15.74
N PHE A 163 6.37 -14.23 -14.56
CA PHE A 163 6.66 -13.24 -13.53
C PHE A 163 7.76 -13.74 -12.58
N THR A 164 8.43 -12.85 -11.88
CA THR A 164 9.35 -13.22 -10.79
C THR A 164 8.62 -13.20 -9.46
N ALA A 165 8.95 -14.12 -8.55
CA ALA A 165 8.48 -14.06 -7.17
C ALA A 165 9.47 -14.69 -6.20
N PHE A 166 9.31 -14.39 -4.91
CA PHE A 166 10.12 -14.95 -3.84
C PHE A 166 9.57 -16.30 -3.37
N HIS A 167 10.42 -17.32 -3.38
CA HIS A 167 10.11 -18.68 -2.93
C HIS A 167 11.30 -19.27 -2.18
N GLU A 168 11.05 -19.75 -0.95
CA GLU A 168 12.04 -20.42 -0.09
C GLU A 168 13.41 -19.72 0.13
N GLY A 169 13.51 -18.41 -0.09
CA GLY A 169 14.77 -17.67 0.08
C GLY A 169 15.28 -17.01 -1.20
N PHE A 170 14.78 -17.44 -2.34
CA PHE A 170 15.28 -17.07 -3.67
C PHE A 170 14.20 -16.41 -4.51
N HIS A 171 14.63 -15.61 -5.50
CA HIS A 171 13.73 -15.05 -6.50
C HIS A 171 13.75 -15.95 -7.72
N ASP A 172 12.61 -16.57 -8.01
CA ASP A 172 12.45 -17.52 -9.10
C ASP A 172 11.57 -16.94 -10.21
N ILE A 173 11.68 -17.51 -11.41
CA ILE A 173 10.78 -17.22 -12.53
C ILE A 173 9.62 -18.22 -12.53
N PHE A 174 8.41 -17.69 -12.47
CA PHE A 174 7.16 -18.45 -12.50
C PHE A 174 6.42 -18.24 -13.80
N LYS A 175 5.72 -19.29 -14.23
CA LYS A 175 4.70 -19.23 -15.28
C LYS A 175 3.31 -19.38 -14.68
N ILE A 176 2.37 -18.58 -15.17
CA ILE A 176 0.95 -18.74 -14.86
C ILE A 176 0.11 -18.84 -16.13
N ASN A 177 -0.77 -19.83 -16.16
CA ASN A 177 -1.81 -19.94 -17.18
C ASN A 177 -3.06 -19.19 -16.73
N LEU A 178 -3.54 -18.23 -17.52
CA LEU A 178 -4.59 -17.31 -17.10
C LEU A 178 -5.96 -17.99 -17.00
N SER A 179 -6.21 -19.00 -17.85
CA SER A 179 -7.49 -19.70 -17.91
C SER A 179 -7.66 -20.69 -16.75
N THR A 180 -6.59 -21.43 -16.42
CA THR A 180 -6.59 -22.47 -15.38
C THR A 180 -6.09 -21.99 -14.02
N GLU A 181 -5.48 -20.81 -13.95
CA GLU A 181 -4.80 -20.25 -12.78
C GLU A 181 -3.66 -21.14 -12.23
N LYS A 182 -3.19 -22.11 -13.03
CA LYS A 182 -2.08 -22.98 -12.66
C LYS A 182 -0.77 -22.20 -12.70
N ILE A 183 -0.04 -22.23 -11.59
CA ILE A 183 1.28 -21.61 -11.43
C ILE A 183 2.35 -22.71 -11.41
N LEU A 184 3.44 -22.50 -12.14
CA LEU A 184 4.61 -23.38 -12.23
C LEU A 184 5.87 -22.56 -11.94
N ASN A 185 6.76 -23.08 -11.11
CA ASN A 185 8.11 -22.54 -10.95
C ASN A 185 9.01 -23.12 -12.06
N LEU A 186 9.80 -22.28 -12.74
CA LEU A 186 10.60 -22.69 -13.89
C LEU A 186 12.11 -22.79 -13.61
N THR A 187 12.63 -22.13 -12.58
CA THR A 187 14.07 -22.06 -12.29
C THR A 187 14.43 -22.99 -11.13
N GLU A 188 13.74 -22.90 -9.97
CA GLU A 188 13.89 -23.80 -8.82
C GLU A 188 15.37 -24.11 -8.49
N ASP A 189 16.18 -23.07 -8.31
CA ASP A 189 17.59 -23.18 -7.95
C ASP A 189 18.03 -22.07 -6.99
N ASP A 190 19.33 -22.03 -6.65
CA ASP A 190 19.88 -21.12 -5.64
C ASP A 190 20.33 -19.77 -6.22
N PHE A 191 19.86 -19.39 -7.41
CA PHE A 191 20.12 -18.08 -8.01
C PHE A 191 18.99 -17.09 -7.70
N PHE A 192 19.25 -15.81 -8.00
CA PHE A 192 18.29 -14.73 -7.83
C PHE A 192 17.93 -14.18 -9.21
N GLU A 193 16.96 -14.80 -9.86
CA GLU A 193 16.43 -14.40 -11.15
C GLU A 193 15.44 -13.25 -11.04
N LYS A 194 15.57 -12.26 -11.91
CA LYS A 194 14.76 -11.04 -11.94
C LYS A 194 14.41 -10.64 -13.36
N ALA A 195 13.38 -9.80 -13.50
CA ALA A 195 13.03 -9.11 -14.74
C ALA A 195 12.94 -10.00 -16.01
N PRO A 196 12.17 -11.10 -16.02
CA PRO A 196 12.04 -11.97 -17.18
C PRO A 196 11.32 -11.27 -18.34
N MET A 197 11.81 -11.48 -19.55
CA MET A 197 11.23 -10.98 -20.79
C MET A 197 11.26 -12.05 -21.88
N ILE A 198 10.10 -12.37 -22.46
CA ILE A 198 9.94 -13.35 -23.53
C ILE A 198 10.13 -12.68 -24.89
N SER A 199 11.03 -13.20 -25.72
CA SER A 199 11.22 -12.67 -27.08
C SER A 199 9.92 -12.64 -27.88
N PRO A 200 9.68 -11.63 -28.75
CA PRO A 200 8.46 -11.53 -29.55
C PRO A 200 8.14 -12.78 -30.40
N ASP A 201 9.17 -13.49 -30.85
CA ASP A 201 9.04 -14.76 -31.58
C ASP A 201 8.61 -15.96 -30.70
N GLY A 202 8.58 -15.79 -29.37
CA GLY A 202 8.18 -16.81 -28.39
C GLY A 202 9.20 -17.93 -28.19
N THR A 203 10.46 -17.76 -28.60
CA THR A 203 11.45 -18.85 -28.54
C THR A 203 12.40 -18.75 -27.35
N LYS A 204 12.62 -17.56 -26.80
CA LYS A 204 13.66 -17.28 -25.79
C LYS A 204 13.12 -16.43 -24.63
N VAL A 205 13.81 -16.48 -23.51
CA VAL A 205 13.62 -15.61 -22.35
C VAL A 205 14.94 -14.97 -21.97
N ALA A 206 14.98 -13.65 -21.88
CA ALA A 206 16.07 -12.92 -21.26
C ALA A 206 15.68 -12.52 -19.84
N TYR A 207 16.64 -12.56 -18.92
CA TYR A 207 16.42 -12.22 -17.52
C TYR A 207 17.74 -11.83 -16.87
N THR A 208 17.66 -11.32 -15.65
CA THR A 208 18.82 -10.92 -14.86
C THR A 208 19.08 -11.92 -13.75
N ILE A 209 20.33 -12.30 -13.51
CA ILE A 209 20.76 -13.06 -12.34
C ILE A 209 21.72 -12.21 -11.52
N HIS A 210 21.56 -12.19 -10.19
CA HIS A 210 22.54 -11.60 -9.29
C HIS A 210 23.73 -12.55 -9.08
N LEU A 211 24.89 -12.23 -9.67
CA LEU A 211 26.12 -13.02 -9.54
C LEU A 211 27.12 -12.31 -8.65
N ASP A 212 27.44 -12.90 -7.50
CA ASP A 212 28.44 -12.41 -6.54
C ASP A 212 28.24 -10.93 -6.13
N THR A 213 28.75 -9.99 -6.94
CA THR A 213 28.63 -8.54 -6.70
C THR A 213 27.66 -7.84 -7.66
N TYR A 214 27.43 -8.37 -8.87
CA TYR A 214 26.75 -7.64 -9.94
C TYR A 214 25.61 -8.46 -10.56
N ASP A 215 24.54 -7.75 -10.92
CA ASP A 215 23.47 -8.29 -11.76
C ASP A 215 23.95 -8.45 -13.21
N LYS A 216 23.69 -9.61 -13.81
CA LYS A 216 24.06 -9.94 -15.20
C LYS A 216 22.90 -10.48 -16.00
N LEU A 217 22.90 -10.18 -17.30
CA LEU A 217 21.92 -10.70 -18.25
C LEU A 217 22.23 -12.14 -18.66
N PHE A 218 21.17 -12.93 -18.71
CA PHE A 218 21.14 -14.31 -19.15
C PHE A 218 20.05 -14.51 -20.21
N LEU A 219 20.23 -15.55 -21.02
CA LEU A 219 19.29 -15.95 -22.07
C LEU A 219 19.05 -17.46 -21.97
N SER A 220 17.79 -17.87 -22.07
CA SER A 220 17.41 -19.28 -22.11
C SER A 220 16.37 -19.56 -23.20
N PRO A 221 16.30 -20.79 -23.73
CA PRO A 221 15.13 -21.25 -24.46
C PRO A 221 13.86 -21.16 -23.59
N LEU A 222 12.74 -20.69 -24.15
CA LEU A 222 11.49 -20.53 -23.39
C LEU A 222 10.94 -21.86 -22.86
N ASN A 223 11.25 -22.97 -23.51
CA ASN A 223 10.82 -24.31 -23.10
C ASN A 223 11.69 -24.93 -21.98
N ASP A 224 12.86 -24.36 -21.68
CA ASP A 224 13.78 -24.89 -20.67
C ASP A 224 14.69 -23.77 -20.13
N LEU A 225 14.23 -23.08 -19.07
CA LEU A 225 14.97 -21.97 -18.46
C LEU A 225 16.25 -22.41 -17.74
N LYS A 226 16.42 -23.72 -17.47
CA LYS A 226 17.63 -24.24 -16.82
C LYS A 226 18.83 -24.25 -17.78
N LYS A 227 18.58 -24.27 -19.09
CA LYS A 227 19.59 -24.04 -20.12
C LYS A 227 19.79 -22.55 -20.31
N ARG A 228 20.77 -21.98 -19.61
CA ARG A 228 21.03 -20.53 -19.61
C ARG A 228 22.41 -20.20 -20.13
N THR A 229 22.50 -19.16 -20.94
CA THR A 229 23.74 -18.57 -21.44
C THR A 229 23.91 -17.18 -20.85
N GLN A 230 25.04 -16.91 -20.21
CA GLN A 230 25.37 -15.56 -19.75
C GLN A 230 25.69 -14.64 -20.94
N LEU A 231 25.04 -13.48 -21.01
CA LEU A 231 25.21 -12.52 -22.11
C LEU A 231 26.17 -11.37 -21.78
N THR A 232 26.33 -11.03 -20.51
CA THR A 232 27.10 -9.85 -20.08
C THR A 232 28.08 -10.20 -18.97
N PHE A 233 29.24 -9.55 -18.95
CA PHE A 233 30.39 -9.92 -18.11
C PHE A 233 31.09 -8.68 -17.55
N GLY A 234 31.98 -8.87 -16.57
CA GLY A 234 32.83 -7.82 -16.01
C GLY A 234 32.17 -6.97 -14.92
N LYS A 235 32.75 -5.81 -14.62
CA LYS A 235 32.27 -4.88 -13.59
C LYS A 235 30.98 -4.18 -14.02
N GLY A 236 30.06 -3.95 -13.08
CA GLY A 236 28.81 -3.20 -13.27
C GLY A 236 27.58 -4.09 -13.47
N ASN A 237 26.41 -3.61 -13.08
CA ASN A 237 25.12 -4.25 -13.24
C ASN A 237 24.58 -4.08 -14.67
N THR A 238 23.94 -5.11 -15.18
CA THR A 238 23.15 -5.10 -16.43
C THR A 238 21.76 -5.69 -16.15
N ILE A 239 20.74 -4.85 -16.32
CA ILE A 239 19.40 -5.10 -15.77
C ILE A 239 18.29 -4.74 -16.75
N SER A 240 17.08 -5.22 -16.46
CA SER A 240 15.84 -4.88 -17.19
C SER A 240 15.94 -5.10 -18.70
N PRO A 241 16.17 -6.34 -19.16
CA PRO A 241 16.26 -6.66 -20.57
C PRO A 241 14.93 -6.46 -21.30
N HIS A 242 14.99 -5.99 -22.54
CA HIS A 242 13.85 -5.89 -23.46
C HIS A 242 14.29 -6.21 -24.88
N PHE A 243 13.58 -7.11 -25.56
CA PHE A 243 13.91 -7.47 -26.92
C PHE A 243 13.43 -6.39 -27.91
N SER A 244 14.13 -6.25 -29.03
CA SER A 244 13.60 -5.62 -30.24
C SER A 244 12.44 -6.43 -30.80
N HIS A 245 11.58 -5.79 -31.59
CA HIS A 245 10.39 -6.43 -32.18
C HIS A 245 10.74 -7.64 -33.07
N ASP A 246 11.89 -7.60 -33.74
CA ASP A 246 12.41 -8.68 -34.58
C ASP A 246 13.15 -9.79 -33.80
N SER A 247 13.23 -9.69 -32.47
CA SER A 247 13.92 -10.63 -31.57
C SER A 247 15.45 -10.76 -31.78
N LYS A 248 16.08 -9.83 -32.53
CA LYS A 248 17.52 -9.87 -32.84
C LYS A 248 18.39 -9.10 -31.86
N GLU A 249 17.86 -8.04 -31.25
CA GLU A 249 18.57 -7.20 -30.30
C GLU A 249 17.95 -7.28 -28.91
N LEU A 250 18.79 -7.15 -27.89
CA LEU A 250 18.39 -7.06 -26.49
C LEU A 250 18.81 -5.71 -25.92
N TYR A 251 17.85 -4.83 -25.69
CA TYR A 251 18.04 -3.54 -25.02
C TYR A 251 18.06 -3.74 -23.50
N PHE A 252 18.88 -2.98 -22.78
CA PHE A 252 18.97 -3.07 -21.33
C PHE A 252 19.61 -1.83 -20.71
N SER A 253 19.48 -1.71 -19.39
CA SER A 253 20.15 -0.66 -18.60
C SER A 253 21.44 -1.20 -17.98
N GLY A 254 22.56 -0.52 -18.17
CA GLY A 254 23.87 -0.96 -17.68
C GLY A 254 24.66 0.13 -16.97
N ASP A 255 25.21 -0.14 -15.79
CA ASP A 255 26.01 0.83 -15.02
C ASP A 255 27.54 0.66 -15.17
N MET A 256 27.97 0.00 -16.24
CA MET A 256 29.39 -0.27 -16.54
C MET A 256 30.27 1.01 -16.60
N ARG A 257 29.64 2.19 -16.74
CA ARG A 257 30.24 3.52 -16.62
C ARG A 257 29.70 4.33 -15.43
N ASP A 258 29.46 3.70 -14.28
CA ASP A 258 29.03 4.30 -13.00
C ASP A 258 27.57 4.79 -12.91
N ALA A 259 26.88 4.98 -14.03
CA ALA A 259 25.45 5.29 -14.10
C ALA A 259 24.78 4.39 -15.14
N TYR A 260 23.50 4.06 -14.92
CA TYR A 260 22.74 3.21 -15.83
C TYR A 260 22.55 3.90 -17.19
N ASN A 261 23.27 3.45 -18.20
CA ASN A 261 23.11 3.88 -19.59
C ASN A 261 22.25 2.89 -20.35
N ILE A 262 21.73 3.31 -21.50
CA ILE A 262 21.02 2.44 -22.43
C ILE A 262 22.04 1.73 -23.31
N TYR A 263 21.92 0.41 -23.38
CA TYR A 263 22.71 -0.46 -24.25
C TYR A 263 21.79 -1.36 -25.06
N SER A 264 22.29 -1.85 -26.20
CA SER A 264 21.73 -3.01 -26.90
C SER A 264 22.83 -4.05 -27.13
N LEU A 265 22.43 -5.32 -27.16
CA LEU A 265 23.28 -6.44 -27.54
C LEU A 265 22.63 -7.16 -28.73
N ASN A 266 23.34 -7.21 -29.85
CA ASN A 266 22.92 -8.00 -31.00
C ASN A 266 23.17 -9.49 -30.70
N LEU A 267 22.11 -10.30 -30.73
CA LEU A 267 22.14 -11.72 -30.37
C LEU A 267 22.72 -12.62 -31.48
N GLU A 268 22.91 -12.09 -32.69
CA GLU A 268 23.53 -12.80 -33.83
C GLU A 268 25.03 -12.47 -33.94
N THR A 269 25.40 -11.18 -33.88
CA THR A 269 26.78 -10.73 -34.05
C THR A 269 27.56 -10.62 -32.74
N GLY A 270 26.86 -10.49 -31.61
CA GLY A 270 27.46 -10.24 -30.30
C GLY A 270 27.89 -8.79 -30.08
N GLU A 271 27.60 -7.87 -31.00
CA GLU A 271 27.94 -6.45 -30.85
C GLU A 271 27.16 -5.82 -29.70
N LEU A 272 27.91 -5.24 -28.76
CA LEU A 272 27.39 -4.43 -27.66
C LEU A 272 27.49 -2.95 -28.04
N THR A 273 26.34 -2.31 -28.16
CA THR A 273 26.21 -0.90 -28.53
C THR A 273 25.72 -0.08 -27.34
N ARG A 274 26.37 1.06 -27.07
CA ARG A 274 25.97 2.04 -26.06
C ARG A 274 25.28 3.23 -26.72
N TYR A 275 24.18 3.71 -26.14
CA TYR A 275 23.40 4.82 -26.70
C TYR A 275 23.47 6.12 -25.89
N THR A 276 23.88 6.07 -24.63
CA THR A 276 23.87 7.25 -23.75
C THR A 276 25.11 7.32 -22.86
N ASP A 277 25.46 8.51 -22.35
CA ASP A 277 26.42 8.69 -21.26
C ASP A 277 25.89 9.67 -20.18
N VAL A 278 25.14 9.13 -19.22
CA VAL A 278 24.31 9.93 -18.30
C VAL A 278 24.85 10.07 -16.88
N ARG A 279 24.29 11.06 -16.16
CA ARG A 279 24.54 11.32 -14.74
C ARG A 279 23.54 10.70 -13.75
N THR A 280 22.30 10.43 -14.14
CA THR A 280 21.21 10.03 -13.20
C THR A 280 20.69 8.61 -13.43
N GLY A 281 20.91 8.06 -14.63
CA GLY A 281 20.50 6.72 -15.02
C GLY A 281 19.25 6.68 -15.89
N ASN A 282 19.23 5.78 -16.86
CA ASN A 282 18.13 5.45 -17.75
C ASN A 282 17.71 4.01 -17.51
N PHE A 283 16.40 3.78 -17.40
CA PHE A 283 15.80 2.54 -16.92
C PHE A 283 14.70 2.05 -17.85
N PHE A 284 14.55 0.72 -17.95
CA PHE A 284 13.53 0.05 -18.77
C PHE A 284 13.50 0.55 -20.23
N PRO A 285 14.60 0.46 -21.00
CA PRO A 285 14.60 0.85 -22.40
C PRO A 285 13.72 -0.08 -23.23
N ILE A 286 12.77 0.49 -23.98
CA ILE A 286 11.85 -0.22 -24.87
C ILE A 286 11.93 0.42 -26.26
N PRO A 287 12.50 -0.26 -27.28
CA PRO A 287 12.44 0.22 -28.65
C PRO A 287 10.99 0.23 -29.15
N LEU A 288 10.59 1.27 -29.87
CA LEU A 288 9.22 1.39 -30.37
C LEU A 288 8.95 0.37 -31.49
N PRO A 289 7.86 -0.43 -31.41
CA PRO A 289 7.54 -1.41 -32.45
C PRO A 289 7.30 -0.80 -33.84
N ASN A 290 6.75 0.41 -33.91
CA ASN A 290 6.43 1.12 -35.15
C ASN A 290 7.57 2.00 -35.68
N ASP A 291 8.61 2.25 -34.88
CA ASP A 291 9.77 3.06 -35.25
C ASP A 291 10.99 2.65 -34.40
N PRO A 292 11.69 1.55 -34.77
CA PRO A 292 12.73 0.94 -33.93
C PRO A 292 13.95 1.82 -33.63
N GLN A 293 14.14 2.94 -34.35
CA GLN A 293 15.18 3.92 -34.04
C GLN A 293 14.87 4.70 -32.76
N LYS A 294 13.60 4.74 -32.36
CA LYS A 294 13.15 5.43 -31.16
C LYS A 294 13.04 4.49 -29.98
N VAL A 295 13.54 4.95 -28.84
CA VAL A 295 13.51 4.22 -27.57
C VAL A 295 12.71 5.03 -26.54
N ILE A 296 11.81 4.34 -25.85
CA ILE A 296 11.16 4.85 -24.64
C ILE A 296 11.91 4.33 -23.42
N PHE A 297 12.16 5.18 -22.43
CA PHE A 297 12.83 4.81 -21.20
C PHE A 297 12.39 5.70 -20.04
N ALA A 298 12.60 5.26 -18.81
CA ALA A 298 12.41 6.10 -17.62
C ALA A 298 13.75 6.68 -17.17
N SER A 299 13.76 7.93 -16.71
CA SER A 299 14.97 8.54 -16.13
C SER A 299 14.63 9.52 -15.01
N PHE A 300 15.56 9.69 -14.07
CA PHE A 300 15.42 10.68 -13.01
C PHE A 300 15.87 12.05 -13.52
N ASN A 301 14.94 12.99 -13.55
CA ASN A 301 15.14 14.34 -14.03
C ASN A 301 14.37 15.34 -13.15
N LYS A 302 14.96 16.51 -12.88
CA LYS A 302 14.33 17.62 -12.10
C LYS A 302 13.63 17.22 -10.79
N GLY A 303 14.08 16.16 -10.12
CA GLY A 303 13.54 15.71 -8.83
C GLY A 303 12.48 14.61 -8.90
N ALA A 304 12.20 14.05 -10.08
CA ALA A 304 11.26 12.94 -10.27
C ALA A 304 11.71 11.96 -11.35
N PHE A 305 11.17 10.74 -11.33
CA PHE A 305 11.25 9.85 -12.49
C PHE A 305 10.20 10.24 -13.52
N GLN A 306 10.60 10.35 -14.77
CA GLN A 306 9.73 10.61 -15.91
C GLN A 306 10.03 9.61 -17.01
N VAL A 307 9.04 9.37 -17.88
CA VAL A 307 9.23 8.58 -19.10
C VAL A 307 9.64 9.53 -20.21
N PHE A 308 10.64 9.14 -21.00
CA PHE A 308 11.19 9.91 -22.11
C PHE A 308 11.11 9.09 -23.39
N LYS A 309 11.11 9.79 -24.52
CA LYS A 309 11.26 9.23 -25.87
C LYS A 309 12.46 9.90 -26.53
N SER A 310 13.33 9.10 -27.11
CA SER A 310 14.53 9.58 -27.80
C SER A 310 14.74 8.86 -29.12
N ASP A 311 15.32 9.56 -30.08
CA ASP A 311 16.05 8.97 -31.20
C ASP A 311 17.52 8.86 -30.74
N LEU A 312 18.09 7.66 -30.73
CA LEU A 312 19.40 7.43 -30.12
C LEU A 312 20.38 6.86 -31.13
N GLU A 313 21.52 7.52 -31.29
CA GLU A 313 22.64 6.99 -32.06
C GLU A 313 23.58 6.21 -31.15
N GLY A 314 23.89 4.98 -31.54
CA GLY A 314 24.69 4.06 -30.74
C GLY A 314 26.16 4.02 -31.16
N GLU A 315 27.05 3.80 -30.18
CA GLU A 315 28.47 3.50 -30.39
C GLU A 315 28.75 2.04 -30.01
N VAL A 316 29.34 1.26 -30.93
CA VAL A 316 29.75 -0.12 -30.66
C VAL A 316 30.97 -0.11 -29.74
N GLU A 317 30.82 -0.61 -28.50
CA GLU A 317 31.91 -0.63 -27.52
C GLU A 317 32.76 -1.91 -27.61
N LYS A 318 32.12 -3.05 -27.86
CA LYS A 318 32.79 -4.36 -27.95
C LYS A 318 31.92 -5.40 -28.65
N THR A 319 32.55 -6.47 -29.10
CA THR A 319 31.85 -7.67 -29.59
C THR A 319 32.06 -8.80 -28.58
N ILE A 320 30.96 -9.41 -28.15
CA ILE A 320 30.91 -10.52 -27.20
C ILE A 320 30.81 -11.82 -27.98
N THR A 321 31.66 -12.80 -27.67
CA THR A 321 31.52 -14.15 -28.22
C THR A 321 30.61 -14.96 -27.30
N PHE A 322 29.43 -15.33 -27.80
CA PHE A 322 28.56 -16.25 -27.09
C PHE A 322 29.18 -17.65 -27.07
N LYS A 323 29.26 -18.23 -25.88
CA LYS A 323 29.53 -19.67 -25.73
C LYS A 323 28.20 -20.39 -25.61
N GLU A 324 28.13 -21.60 -26.17
CA GLU A 324 26.98 -22.46 -25.91
C GLU A 324 26.87 -22.72 -24.40
N ALA A 325 25.65 -22.72 -23.88
CA ALA A 325 25.39 -23.07 -22.50
C ALA A 325 25.91 -24.49 -22.22
N SER A 326 26.89 -24.60 -21.34
CA SER A 326 27.29 -25.90 -20.81
C SER A 326 26.42 -26.21 -19.58
N PRO A 327 25.87 -27.43 -19.46
CA PRO A 327 25.18 -27.86 -18.24
C PRO A 327 26.06 -27.78 -16.99
N ASP A 328 27.38 -27.84 -17.16
CA ASP A 328 28.39 -27.85 -16.09
C ASP A 328 29.03 -26.47 -15.84
N GLU A 329 28.48 -25.38 -16.40
CA GLU A 329 29.03 -24.04 -16.20
C GLU A 329 28.70 -23.55 -14.77
N GLU A 330 29.71 -23.55 -13.90
CA GLU A 330 29.57 -23.05 -12.52
C GLU A 330 29.59 -21.52 -12.48
N PHE A 331 28.45 -20.91 -12.16
CA PHE A 331 28.37 -19.48 -11.88
C PHE A 331 28.62 -19.19 -10.40
N LYS A 332 29.45 -18.18 -10.11
CA LYS A 332 29.72 -17.75 -8.72
C LYS A 332 28.45 -17.18 -8.10
N ARG A 333 27.98 -17.85 -7.04
CA ARG A 333 26.77 -17.48 -6.30
C ARG A 333 27.02 -16.28 -5.40
N PHE A 334 25.95 -15.56 -5.07
CA PHE A 334 25.99 -14.57 -4.01
C PHE A 334 26.16 -15.25 -2.66
N GLU A 335 27.19 -14.85 -1.91
CA GLU A 335 27.41 -15.33 -0.55
C GLU A 335 27.09 -14.19 0.44
N PRO A 336 26.07 -14.34 1.30
CA PRO A 336 25.77 -13.32 2.28
C PRO A 336 26.89 -13.26 3.32
N ILE A 337 27.19 -12.05 3.81
CA ILE A 337 28.19 -11.81 4.87
C ILE A 337 27.86 -12.62 6.13
N ILE A 338 26.57 -12.87 6.38
CA ILE A 338 26.07 -13.68 7.48
C ILE A 338 25.11 -14.71 6.88
N SER A 339 25.47 -15.99 6.96
CA SER A 339 24.55 -17.10 6.78
C SER A 339 24.07 -17.58 8.15
N LEU A 340 22.80 -17.94 8.23
CA LEU A 340 22.21 -18.51 9.44
C LEU A 340 21.54 -19.80 9.04
N ASP A 341 22.13 -20.92 9.45
CA ASP A 341 21.58 -22.24 9.15
C ASP A 341 20.28 -22.42 9.93
N ILE A 342 19.18 -22.48 9.19
CA ILE A 342 17.87 -22.73 9.76
C ILE A 342 17.74 -24.25 9.93
N ASP A 343 17.77 -24.75 11.16
CA ASP A 343 17.41 -26.14 11.44
C ASP A 343 15.93 -26.34 11.12
N LYS A 344 15.65 -26.99 9.97
CA LYS A 344 14.29 -27.29 9.52
C LYS A 344 13.49 -28.09 10.55
N LYS A 345 14.14 -28.84 11.45
CA LYS A 345 13.47 -29.62 12.52
C LYS A 345 12.94 -28.73 13.65
N GLU A 346 13.51 -27.55 13.84
CA GLU A 346 13.06 -26.58 14.85
C GLU A 346 11.96 -25.65 14.33
N ILE A 347 11.67 -25.66 13.02
CA ILE A 347 10.55 -24.91 12.43
C ILE A 347 9.23 -25.49 12.97
N LYS A 348 8.58 -24.73 13.86
CA LYS A 348 7.30 -25.06 14.47
C LYS A 348 6.28 -23.97 14.15
N PRO A 349 5.02 -24.31 13.82
CA PRO A 349 3.98 -23.31 13.65
C PRO A 349 3.83 -22.45 14.90
N TYR A 350 3.81 -21.14 14.73
CA TYR A 350 3.62 -20.21 15.84
C TYR A 350 2.25 -20.43 16.49
N LYS A 351 2.24 -20.66 17.81
CA LYS A 351 1.01 -20.98 18.55
C LYS A 351 0.33 -19.77 19.21
N GLY A 352 0.97 -18.60 19.25
CA GLY A 352 0.44 -17.41 19.96
C GLY A 352 0.98 -17.25 21.39
N MET A 353 0.69 -16.09 22.02
CA MET A 353 0.89 -15.75 23.45
C MET A 353 2.09 -16.40 24.17
N GLY A 354 3.23 -16.46 23.48
CA GLY A 354 4.53 -16.61 24.12
C GLY A 354 4.91 -15.32 24.85
N LYS A 355 6.10 -14.78 24.59
CA LYS A 355 6.50 -13.47 25.10
C LYS A 355 5.56 -12.37 24.59
N LEU A 356 5.15 -11.48 25.49
CA LEU A 356 4.36 -10.28 25.16
C LEU A 356 5.28 -9.07 25.01
N TYR A 357 4.92 -8.19 24.08
CA TYR A 357 5.64 -6.98 23.73
C TYR A 357 4.73 -5.78 23.92
N LEU A 358 5.29 -4.68 24.43
CA LEU A 358 4.59 -3.41 24.51
C LEU A 358 4.37 -2.88 23.09
N THR A 359 3.12 -2.62 22.70
CA THR A 359 2.76 -2.24 21.32
C THR A 359 2.98 -0.76 21.03
N SER A 360 3.03 0.07 22.07
CA SER A 360 3.23 1.52 21.98
C SER A 360 3.85 2.07 23.25
N ARG A 361 4.58 3.18 23.14
CA ARG A 361 5.07 3.89 24.33
C ARG A 361 3.88 4.40 25.13
N PRO A 362 3.80 4.14 26.45
CA PRO A 362 2.64 4.56 27.23
C PRO A 362 2.62 6.09 27.29
N PRO A 363 1.54 6.75 26.89
CA PRO A 363 1.39 8.16 27.19
C PRO A 363 1.32 8.29 28.72
N ILE A 364 2.13 9.18 29.28
CA ILE A 364 1.96 9.64 30.65
C ILE A 364 1.48 11.07 30.51
N ASP A 365 0.16 11.22 30.52
CA ASP A 365 -0.46 12.53 30.40
C ASP A 365 -0.69 13.05 31.81
N THR A 366 -0.16 14.23 32.12
CA THR A 366 -0.44 14.95 33.35
C THR A 366 -0.61 16.41 32.99
N ILE A 367 -1.81 16.93 33.25
CA ILE A 367 -2.22 18.29 32.97
C ILE A 367 -2.64 18.91 34.29
N VAL A 368 -2.13 20.09 34.58
CA VAL A 368 -2.62 20.92 35.69
C VAL A 368 -3.58 21.95 35.10
N SER A 369 -4.81 21.92 35.58
CA SER A 369 -5.89 22.82 35.19
C SER A 369 -5.72 24.22 35.75
N THR A 370 -6.42 25.20 35.17
CA THR A 370 -6.47 26.59 35.70
C THR A 370 -7.04 26.69 37.12
N ASP A 371 -7.77 25.67 37.58
CA ASP A 371 -8.31 25.56 38.95
C ASP A 371 -7.41 24.71 39.88
N GLY A 372 -6.17 24.41 39.48
CA GLY A 372 -5.20 23.64 40.27
C GLY A 372 -5.40 22.12 40.27
N SER A 373 -6.41 21.62 39.56
CA SER A 373 -6.69 20.18 39.46
C SER A 373 -5.65 19.46 38.62
N ILE A 374 -5.20 18.29 39.09
CA ILE A 374 -4.38 17.38 38.29
C ILE A 374 -5.30 16.43 37.52
N TYR A 375 -5.20 16.50 36.20
CA TYR A 375 -5.77 15.55 35.26
C TYR A 375 -4.67 14.70 34.71
N GLY A 376 -4.92 13.41 34.54
CA GLY A 376 -3.89 12.58 33.95
C GLY A 376 -4.22 11.12 33.96
N GLY A 377 -3.37 10.35 33.31
CA GLY A 377 -3.54 8.94 33.19
C GLY A 377 -2.52 8.32 32.28
N SER A 378 -2.65 7.02 32.13
CA SER A 378 -1.86 6.26 31.18
C SER A 378 -2.67 5.13 30.59
N ALA A 379 -2.26 4.71 29.41
CA ALA A 379 -2.75 3.51 28.76
C ALA A 379 -1.56 2.62 28.38
N LEU A 380 -1.69 1.33 28.64
CA LEU A 380 -0.72 0.30 28.27
C LEU A 380 -1.38 -0.66 27.30
N SER A 381 -0.64 -1.07 26.28
CA SER A 381 -1.08 -2.14 25.39
C SER A 381 0.05 -3.13 25.14
N PHE A 382 -0.28 -4.41 25.25
CA PHE A 382 0.64 -5.53 25.05
C PHE A 382 0.08 -6.45 23.99
N SER A 383 0.95 -7.03 23.17
CA SER A 383 0.56 -8.08 22.25
C SER A 383 1.66 -9.12 22.07
N ASP A 384 1.28 -10.30 21.61
CA ASP A 384 2.22 -11.29 21.10
C ASP A 384 2.82 -10.85 19.73
N LEU A 385 3.74 -11.65 19.18
CA LEU A 385 4.58 -11.26 18.03
C LEU A 385 3.77 -10.84 16.79
N PHE A 386 2.65 -11.50 16.51
CA PHE A 386 1.83 -11.24 15.32
C PHE A 386 0.63 -10.32 15.57
N GLY A 387 0.43 -9.83 16.81
CA GLY A 387 -0.75 -9.02 17.09
C GLY A 387 -2.02 -9.85 17.33
N ASP A 388 -1.91 -11.18 17.46
CA ASP A 388 -3.07 -12.09 17.54
C ASP A 388 -3.84 -11.93 18.86
N TYR A 389 -3.13 -11.55 19.92
CA TYR A 389 -3.68 -11.42 21.27
C TYR A 389 -3.25 -10.09 21.87
N THR A 390 -4.18 -9.13 21.94
CA THR A 390 -3.89 -7.79 22.45
C THR A 390 -4.56 -7.55 23.79
N PHE A 391 -3.77 -7.10 24.75
CA PHE A 391 -4.22 -6.56 26.04
C PHE A 391 -4.19 -5.04 25.98
N PHE A 392 -5.20 -4.41 26.57
CA PHE A 392 -5.27 -2.96 26.74
C PHE A 392 -5.68 -2.64 28.17
N LEU A 393 -4.90 -1.81 28.83
CA LEU A 393 -5.13 -1.30 30.17
C LEU A 393 -5.17 0.22 30.11
N MET A 394 -6.15 0.83 30.74
CA MET A 394 -6.24 2.28 30.83
C MET A 394 -6.65 2.69 32.23
N ALA A 395 -5.97 3.70 32.77
CA ALA A 395 -6.33 4.36 34.01
C ALA A 395 -6.17 5.87 33.84
N TYR A 396 -7.27 6.60 33.92
CA TYR A 396 -7.30 8.06 33.90
C TYR A 396 -8.04 8.60 35.12
N GLN A 397 -7.60 9.77 35.58
CA GLN A 397 -8.12 10.45 36.73
C GLN A 397 -8.50 11.90 36.37
N VAL A 398 -9.67 12.28 36.84
CA VAL A 398 -10.18 13.65 36.86
C VAL A 398 -10.65 13.95 38.27
N ARG A 399 -9.76 14.53 39.09
CA ARG A 399 -9.95 14.70 40.55
C ARG A 399 -10.38 13.39 41.25
N GLN A 400 -11.64 13.30 41.70
CA GLN A 400 -12.22 12.15 42.39
C GLN A 400 -12.76 11.10 41.42
N TYR A 401 -12.99 11.47 40.15
CA TYR A 401 -13.51 10.57 39.13
C TYR A 401 -12.37 9.77 38.52
N ARG A 402 -12.56 8.45 38.47
CA ARG A 402 -11.57 7.52 37.95
C ARG A 402 -12.18 6.69 36.86
N SER A 403 -11.45 6.62 35.74
CA SER A 403 -11.82 5.94 34.52
C SER A 403 -10.86 4.78 34.32
N TYR A 404 -11.39 3.56 34.25
CA TYR A 404 -10.61 2.34 34.11
C TYR A 404 -11.08 1.54 32.93
N GLN A 405 -10.15 0.89 32.22
CA GLN A 405 -10.48 -0.07 31.18
C GLN A 405 -9.49 -1.21 31.18
N PHE A 406 -10.01 -2.42 31.10
CA PHE A 406 -9.30 -3.63 30.72
C PHE A 406 -9.95 -4.18 29.45
N SER A 407 -9.16 -4.48 28.43
CA SER A 407 -9.64 -5.20 27.24
C SER A 407 -8.67 -6.30 26.86
N PHE A 408 -9.22 -7.45 26.49
CA PHE A 408 -8.49 -8.54 25.87
C PHE A 408 -9.14 -8.85 24.53
N LEU A 409 -8.39 -8.69 23.44
CA LEU A 409 -8.80 -8.96 22.06
C LEU A 409 -8.05 -10.18 21.53
N ASN A 410 -8.80 -11.19 21.07
CA ASN A 410 -8.28 -12.32 20.33
C ASN A 410 -8.71 -12.20 18.87
N GLN A 411 -7.73 -12.06 17.98
CA GLN A 411 -7.91 -11.90 16.54
C GLN A 411 -7.19 -12.97 15.70
N LYS A 412 -6.65 -14.02 16.35
CA LYS A 412 -5.93 -15.12 15.69
C LYS A 412 -6.72 -15.82 14.58
N ARG A 413 -8.04 -15.90 14.76
CA ARG A 413 -8.96 -16.54 13.81
C ARG A 413 -9.90 -15.49 13.23
N ARG A 414 -10.53 -15.86 12.11
CA ARG A 414 -11.49 -15.00 11.41
C ARG A 414 -12.63 -14.54 12.32
N LEU A 415 -13.19 -15.44 13.14
CA LEU A 415 -14.07 -15.02 14.23
C LEU A 415 -13.20 -14.46 15.36
N GLN A 416 -13.25 -13.15 15.51
CA GLN A 416 -12.50 -12.42 16.54
C GLN A 416 -13.43 -12.15 17.73
N TYR A 417 -12.87 -12.03 18.91
CA TYR A 417 -13.66 -11.66 20.10
C TYR A 417 -12.87 -10.80 21.06
N MET A 418 -13.58 -9.96 21.79
CA MET A 418 -13.03 -9.06 22.78
C MET A 418 -13.82 -9.17 24.08
N VAL A 419 -13.10 -9.38 25.18
CA VAL A 419 -13.64 -9.20 26.54
C VAL A 419 -13.22 -7.81 26.99
N ASN A 420 -14.17 -7.02 27.46
CA ASN A 420 -13.94 -5.66 27.90
C ASN A 420 -14.62 -5.42 29.25
N ALA A 421 -13.88 -4.86 30.19
CA ALA A 421 -14.36 -4.44 31.50
C ALA A 421 -13.95 -2.98 31.70
N PHE A 422 -14.88 -2.12 32.12
CA PHE A 422 -14.61 -0.70 32.22
C PHE A 422 -15.46 -0.01 33.27
N GLN A 423 -14.98 1.16 33.68
CA GLN A 423 -15.74 2.16 34.39
C GLN A 423 -15.40 3.53 33.83
N PHE A 424 -16.40 4.29 33.40
CA PHE A 424 -16.22 5.68 32.93
C PHE A 424 -17.25 6.61 33.55
N THR A 425 -16.88 7.88 33.69
CA THR A 425 -17.81 8.95 34.09
C THR A 425 -17.98 9.93 32.94
N GLN A 426 -19.22 10.12 32.49
CA GLN A 426 -19.62 11.15 31.54
C GLN A 426 -20.16 12.37 32.29
N TYR A 427 -19.85 13.56 31.78
CA TYR A 427 -20.32 14.85 32.29
C TYR A 427 -21.29 15.46 31.29
N TYR A 428 -22.40 15.98 31.78
CA TYR A 428 -23.41 16.67 31.00
C TYR A 428 -23.42 18.14 31.38
N TYR A 429 -23.46 19.00 30.38
CA TYR A 429 -23.45 20.47 30.51
C TYR A 429 -24.74 21.03 29.93
N LEU A 430 -25.21 22.16 30.45
CA LEU A 430 -26.36 22.88 29.90
C LEU A 430 -25.94 23.58 28.61
N SER A 431 -26.71 23.37 27.53
CA SER A 431 -26.43 23.95 26.22
C SER A 431 -26.79 25.44 26.17
N SER A 432 -25.90 26.31 26.60
CA SER A 432 -25.82 27.63 25.96
C SER A 432 -25.12 27.43 24.63
N TYR A 433 -25.75 27.79 23.51
CA TYR A 433 -25.02 27.88 22.24
C TYR A 433 -23.75 28.70 22.49
N TYR A 434 -22.60 28.18 22.05
CA TYR A 434 -21.30 28.80 22.20
C TYR A 434 -21.34 30.16 21.47
N ASP A 435 -21.78 31.20 22.17
CA ASP A 435 -21.72 32.57 21.70
C ASP A 435 -20.38 33.13 22.17
N PRO A 436 -19.35 33.20 21.30
CA PRO A 436 -18.04 33.70 21.68
C PRO A 436 -18.08 35.16 22.14
N PHE A 437 -19.18 35.90 21.94
CA PHE A 437 -19.35 37.26 22.46
C PHE A 437 -19.70 37.30 23.96
N TYR A 438 -20.33 36.27 24.53
CA TYR A 438 -20.83 36.30 25.92
C TYR A 438 -20.11 35.35 26.87
N TYR A 439 -19.35 34.37 26.37
CA TYR A 439 -18.64 33.40 27.20
C TYR A 439 -17.12 33.53 27.07
N SER A 440 -16.52 34.27 28.01
CA SER A 440 -15.07 34.45 28.12
C SER A 440 -14.36 33.36 28.93
N ARG A 441 -15.06 32.30 29.35
CA ARG A 441 -14.52 31.20 30.17
C ARG A 441 -14.85 29.85 29.55
N TYR A 442 -13.85 28.97 29.47
CA TYR A 442 -14.04 27.57 29.08
C TYR A 442 -14.91 26.84 30.11
N GLU A 443 -15.88 26.04 29.64
CA GLU A 443 -16.65 25.10 30.47
C GLU A 443 -15.69 24.18 31.23
N THR A 444 -15.79 24.21 32.54
CA THR A 444 -15.02 23.38 33.48
C THR A 444 -15.90 22.28 34.03
N HIS A 445 -15.33 21.25 34.67
CA HIS A 445 -16.16 20.20 35.29
C HIS A 445 -17.20 20.73 36.30
N PHE A 446 -17.00 21.94 36.84
CA PHE A 446 -17.92 22.54 37.82
C PHE A 446 -19.21 23.02 37.17
N ASP A 447 -19.19 23.23 35.87
CA ASP A 447 -20.33 23.65 35.07
C ASP A 447 -21.19 22.44 34.63
N ALA A 448 -20.72 21.21 34.93
CA ALA A 448 -21.48 20.00 34.70
C ALA A 448 -22.72 19.98 35.59
N ILE A 449 -23.88 19.80 34.97
CA ILE A 449 -25.19 19.77 35.63
C ILE A 449 -25.57 18.37 36.08
N ALA A 450 -24.98 17.35 35.46
CA ALA A 450 -25.16 15.96 35.80
C ALA A 450 -23.96 15.12 35.41
N THR A 451 -23.81 13.98 36.08
CA THR A 451 -22.81 12.95 35.77
C THR A 451 -23.49 11.60 35.59
N ARG A 452 -23.02 10.81 34.63
CA ARG A 452 -23.37 9.40 34.46
C ARG A 452 -22.11 8.56 34.62
N LYS A 453 -22.04 7.78 35.68
CA LYS A 453 -21.04 6.73 35.86
C LYS A 453 -21.58 5.43 35.28
N ILE A 454 -20.80 4.84 34.39
CA ILE A 454 -21.12 3.58 33.70
C ILE A 454 -20.06 2.57 34.10
N THR A 455 -20.48 1.48 34.73
CA THR A 455 -19.63 0.34 35.05
C THR A 455 -20.12 -0.86 34.25
N GLY A 456 -19.26 -1.51 33.47
CA GLY A 456 -19.71 -2.59 32.60
C GLY A 456 -18.66 -3.65 32.31
N VAL A 457 -19.17 -4.83 31.94
CA VAL A 457 -18.40 -5.95 31.40
C VAL A 457 -19.13 -6.47 30.17
N SER A 458 -18.41 -6.69 29.08
CA SER A 458 -18.98 -7.16 27.82
C SER A 458 -18.09 -8.14 27.09
N LEU A 459 -18.74 -9.05 26.37
CA LEU A 459 -18.14 -9.89 25.34
C LEU A 459 -18.64 -9.39 23.99
N SER A 460 -17.71 -9.00 23.12
CA SER A 460 -17.99 -8.62 21.74
C SER A 460 -17.35 -9.63 20.80
N THR A 461 -18.01 -9.92 19.69
CA THR A 461 -17.53 -10.79 18.62
C THR A 461 -17.59 -10.05 17.29
N PHE A 462 -16.61 -10.30 16.42
CA PHE A 462 -16.47 -9.65 15.14
C PHE A 462 -16.22 -10.71 14.07
N TYR A 463 -17.03 -10.71 13.00
CA TYR A 463 -16.86 -11.61 11.87
C TYR A 463 -16.66 -10.80 10.58
N PRO A 464 -15.42 -10.61 10.12
CA PRO A 464 -15.10 -9.91 8.88
C PRO A 464 -15.33 -10.78 7.65
N PHE A 465 -16.18 -10.31 6.73
CA PHE A 465 -16.36 -10.91 5.40
C PHE A 465 -15.19 -10.59 4.47
N ASN A 466 -14.62 -9.40 4.63
CA ASN A 466 -13.39 -8.94 3.99
C ASN A 466 -12.84 -7.75 4.79
N LYS A 467 -11.85 -7.02 4.23
CA LYS A 467 -11.24 -5.84 4.88
C LYS A 467 -12.26 -4.75 5.25
N TYR A 468 -13.36 -4.65 4.51
CA TYR A 468 -14.28 -3.52 4.58
C TYR A 468 -15.60 -3.84 5.28
N TYR A 469 -16.12 -5.06 5.15
CA TYR A 469 -17.44 -5.44 5.68
C TYR A 469 -17.34 -6.50 6.78
N ARG A 470 -18.08 -6.30 7.86
CA ARG A 470 -18.13 -7.22 9.00
C ARG A 470 -19.50 -7.22 9.69
N THR A 471 -19.84 -8.32 10.32
CA THR A 471 -20.87 -8.34 11.38
C THR A 471 -20.21 -8.24 12.75
N GLN A 472 -20.95 -7.68 13.69
CA GLN A 472 -20.57 -7.57 15.09
C GLN A 472 -21.74 -8.05 15.94
N ALA A 473 -21.44 -8.75 17.02
CA ALA A 473 -22.43 -9.08 18.03
C ALA A 473 -21.82 -8.90 19.41
N SER A 474 -22.60 -8.39 20.37
CA SER A 474 -22.14 -8.25 21.74
C SER A 474 -23.19 -8.68 22.74
N ILE A 475 -22.73 -9.07 23.92
CA ILE A 475 -23.53 -9.20 25.12
C ILE A 475 -22.78 -8.53 26.27
N GLY A 476 -23.46 -7.67 27.02
CA GLY A 476 -22.82 -6.90 28.08
C GLY A 476 -23.76 -6.56 29.21
N TYR A 477 -23.21 -6.60 30.43
CA TYR A 477 -23.82 -6.06 31.63
C TYR A 477 -23.31 -4.65 31.85
N TYR A 478 -24.22 -3.71 32.11
CA TYR A 478 -23.91 -2.32 32.39
C TYR A 478 -24.72 -1.83 33.57
N ASN A 479 -24.09 -1.11 34.49
CA ASN A 479 -24.73 -0.43 35.60
C ASN A 479 -24.61 1.09 35.38
N TYR A 480 -25.75 1.78 35.40
CA TYR A 480 -25.84 3.23 35.26
C TYR A 480 -26.12 3.88 36.63
N GLU A 481 -25.23 4.78 37.02
CA GLU A 481 -25.35 5.65 38.19
C GLU A 481 -25.32 7.11 37.72
N GLU A 482 -26.44 7.79 37.84
CA GLU A 482 -26.67 9.13 37.34
C GLU A 482 -27.06 10.06 38.48
N ASN A 483 -26.30 11.14 38.58
CA ASN A 483 -26.43 12.13 39.65
C ASN A 483 -26.55 13.52 39.03
N TYR A 484 -27.59 14.27 39.41
CA TYR A 484 -27.67 15.70 39.13
C TYR A 484 -26.80 16.45 40.13
N LEU A 485 -25.89 17.28 39.62
CA LEU A 485 -24.98 18.08 40.45
C LEU A 485 -25.63 19.39 40.89
N TYR A 486 -26.48 19.98 40.04
CA TYR A 486 -27.23 21.21 40.33
C TYR A 486 -28.69 21.06 39.87
N PRO A 487 -29.59 20.49 40.70
CA PRO A 487 -30.99 20.32 40.34
C PRO A 487 -31.76 21.66 40.36
N SER A 488 -32.31 22.04 39.21
CA SER A 488 -33.20 23.17 38.95
C SER A 488 -34.52 22.62 38.41
N PRO A 489 -35.67 22.96 39.00
CA PRO A 489 -36.96 22.44 38.56
C PRO A 489 -37.25 22.90 37.11
N GLY A 490 -37.45 21.95 36.19
CA GLY A 490 -38.17 22.24 34.93
C GLY A 490 -37.71 21.55 33.65
N THR A 491 -36.42 21.21 33.47
CA THR A 491 -35.94 20.70 32.17
C THR A 491 -34.70 19.84 32.30
N TYR A 492 -34.87 18.57 32.67
CA TYR A 492 -33.79 17.59 32.59
C TYR A 492 -34.13 16.43 31.66
N ALA A 493 -33.11 16.00 30.91
CA ALA A 493 -33.15 14.79 30.12
C ALA A 493 -33.47 13.59 31.01
N GLN A 494 -34.31 12.67 30.54
CA GLN A 494 -34.67 11.49 31.32
C GLN A 494 -33.43 10.62 31.55
N PHE A 495 -33.09 10.44 32.82
CA PHE A 495 -32.00 9.60 33.30
C PHE A 495 -32.60 8.33 33.93
N TRP A 496 -31.99 7.18 33.63
CA TRP A 496 -32.38 5.87 34.12
C TRP A 496 -31.24 5.25 34.93
N ASN A 497 -31.41 5.21 36.26
CA ASN A 497 -30.53 4.49 37.15
C ASN A 497 -30.84 2.99 37.16
N GLY A 498 -29.80 2.16 37.13
CA GLY A 498 -29.92 0.71 37.30
C GLY A 498 -29.08 -0.13 36.35
N SER A 499 -29.30 -1.44 36.45
CA SER A 499 -28.58 -2.44 35.67
C SER A 499 -29.30 -2.79 34.37
N ILE A 500 -28.55 -3.02 33.31
CA ILE A 500 -29.04 -3.59 32.05
C ILE A 500 -28.13 -4.75 31.64
N LEU A 501 -28.74 -5.82 31.13
CA LEU A 501 -28.04 -6.84 30.35
C LEU A 501 -28.50 -6.67 28.91
N SER A 502 -27.61 -6.27 28.01
CA SER A 502 -27.96 -5.97 26.62
C SER A 502 -27.22 -6.90 25.67
N ALA A 503 -27.95 -7.47 24.72
CA ALA A 503 -27.38 -8.08 23.53
C ALA A 503 -27.45 -7.08 22.36
N SER A 504 -26.51 -7.13 21.43
CA SER A 504 -26.58 -6.32 20.21
C SER A 504 -26.05 -7.08 19.00
N PHE A 505 -26.53 -6.67 17.82
CA PHE A 505 -26.03 -7.13 16.54
C PHE A 505 -25.90 -5.94 15.59
N SER A 506 -24.79 -5.88 14.85
CA SER A 506 -24.55 -4.82 13.88
C SER A 506 -23.98 -5.36 12.58
N LEU A 507 -24.41 -4.78 11.46
CA LEU A 507 -23.74 -4.90 10.18
C LEU A 507 -22.98 -3.60 9.90
N VAL A 508 -21.68 -3.73 9.64
CA VAL A 508 -20.78 -2.59 9.46
C VAL A 508 -20.03 -2.72 8.14
N GLY A 509 -20.08 -1.66 7.34
CA GLY A 509 -19.19 -1.44 6.20
C GLY A 509 -18.33 -0.21 6.44
N GLU A 510 -17.02 -0.38 6.42
CA GLU A 510 -16.06 0.71 6.56
C GLU A 510 -15.10 0.68 5.38
N THR A 511 -15.28 1.63 4.47
CA THR A 511 -14.49 1.78 3.24
C THR A 511 -13.68 3.08 3.26
N THR A 512 -13.77 3.86 4.32
CA THR A 512 -13.12 5.16 4.45
C THR A 512 -11.60 5.01 4.47
N ARG A 513 -10.94 5.68 3.52
CA ARG A 513 -9.48 5.85 3.53
C ARG A 513 -9.14 7.09 4.34
N PHE A 514 -8.19 6.95 5.25
CA PHE A 514 -7.64 8.06 6.03
C PHE A 514 -6.27 8.44 5.46
N LYS A 515 -6.01 9.74 5.36
CA LYS A 515 -4.66 10.25 5.11
C LYS A 515 -4.12 10.82 6.42
N ASN A 516 -3.18 10.12 7.02
CA ASN A 516 -2.55 10.55 8.27
C ASN A 516 -1.77 11.87 8.04
N PRO A 517 -1.91 12.92 8.89
CA PRO A 517 -2.76 13.07 10.09
C PRO A 517 -4.13 13.77 9.87
N TYR A 518 -4.54 14.03 8.63
CA TYR A 518 -5.57 15.03 8.32
C TYR A 518 -7.02 14.52 8.33
N GLY A 519 -7.26 13.20 8.22
CA GLY A 519 -8.61 12.62 8.32
C GLY A 519 -9.07 11.82 7.09
N PRO A 520 -10.38 11.57 6.93
CA PRO A 520 -10.92 10.76 5.84
C PRO A 520 -10.77 11.50 4.50
N ILE A 521 -10.39 10.80 3.43
CA ILE A 521 -10.18 11.39 2.09
C ILE A 521 -11.14 10.88 1.01
N ALA A 522 -11.67 9.67 1.19
CA ALA A 522 -12.58 9.02 0.26
C ALA A 522 -13.24 7.81 0.94
N GLY A 523 -14.30 7.29 0.33
CA GLY A 523 -15.00 6.09 0.78
C GLY A 523 -16.30 6.41 1.50
N ASN A 524 -16.79 5.41 2.22
CA ASN A 524 -18.09 5.41 2.86
C ASN A 524 -18.04 4.59 4.15
N THR A 525 -18.86 4.96 5.12
CA THR A 525 -19.17 4.14 6.28
C THR A 525 -20.66 3.84 6.26
N PHE A 526 -21.04 2.62 6.59
CA PHE A 526 -22.39 2.32 7.02
C PHE A 526 -22.37 1.45 8.26
N MET A 527 -23.30 1.71 9.17
CA MET A 527 -23.60 0.87 10.31
C MET A 527 -25.12 0.78 10.43
N LEU A 528 -25.62 -0.44 10.62
CA LEU A 528 -26.95 -0.70 11.13
C LEU A 528 -26.81 -1.58 12.35
N SER A 529 -27.31 -1.12 13.49
CA SER A 529 -27.20 -1.80 14.77
C SER A 529 -28.56 -1.94 15.44
N VAL A 530 -28.80 -3.10 16.04
CA VAL A 530 -29.95 -3.34 16.91
C VAL A 530 -29.43 -3.85 18.25
N SER A 531 -29.83 -3.22 19.33
CA SER A 531 -29.57 -3.67 20.70
C SER A 531 -30.87 -3.92 21.44
N GLN A 532 -30.87 -4.97 22.25
CA GLN A 532 -32.02 -5.44 23.01
C GLN A 532 -31.59 -5.72 24.44
N ALA A 533 -32.23 -5.04 25.39
CA ALA A 533 -32.18 -5.40 26.79
C ALA A 533 -32.84 -6.77 26.98
N LEU A 534 -32.11 -7.71 27.59
CA LEU A 534 -32.62 -9.03 27.92
C LEU A 534 -33.43 -8.96 29.23
N PRO A 535 -34.61 -9.61 29.29
CA PRO A 535 -35.47 -9.56 30.46
C PRO A 535 -34.92 -10.48 31.58
N VAL A 536 -33.93 -9.99 32.33
CA VAL A 536 -33.34 -10.73 33.47
C VAL A 536 -34.27 -10.71 34.69
N SER A 537 -34.76 -9.53 35.07
CA SER A 537 -35.75 -9.34 36.13
C SER A 537 -36.48 -8.01 35.94
N SER A 538 -37.52 -7.74 36.75
CA SER A 538 -38.28 -6.49 36.72
C SER A 538 -37.49 -5.26 37.16
N SER A 539 -36.37 -5.45 37.88
CA SER A 539 -35.49 -4.38 38.36
C SER A 539 -34.44 -3.95 37.33
N PHE A 540 -34.27 -4.70 36.24
CA PHE A 540 -33.36 -4.34 35.16
C PHE A 540 -34.03 -3.36 34.20
N LEU A 541 -33.23 -2.45 33.64
CA LEU A 541 -33.66 -1.52 32.62
C LEU A 541 -34.01 -2.27 31.33
N GLN A 542 -35.08 -1.83 30.66
CA GLN A 542 -35.58 -2.49 29.45
C GLN A 542 -35.72 -1.51 28.29
N ASN A 543 -34.98 -1.77 27.21
CA ASN A 543 -35.13 -1.08 25.94
C ASN A 543 -34.78 -1.97 24.74
N THR A 544 -35.29 -1.54 23.59
CA THR A 544 -34.84 -1.95 22.27
C THR A 544 -34.38 -0.71 21.56
N THR A 545 -33.16 -0.70 21.06
CA THR A 545 -32.56 0.43 20.36
C THR A 545 -32.12 0.00 18.97
N VAL A 546 -32.42 0.84 17.99
CA VAL A 546 -31.94 0.72 16.60
C VAL A 546 -31.12 1.97 16.30
N GLU A 547 -29.94 1.79 15.74
CA GLU A 547 -29.05 2.88 15.34
C GLU A 547 -28.57 2.68 13.91
N THR A 548 -28.48 3.77 13.16
CA THR A 548 -27.87 3.81 11.85
C THR A 548 -26.91 4.98 11.71
N ASP A 549 -25.76 4.73 11.07
CA ASP A 549 -24.76 5.76 10.75
C ASP A 549 -24.29 5.52 9.32
N LEU A 550 -24.59 6.45 8.42
CA LEU A 550 -24.19 6.42 7.02
C LEU A 550 -23.30 7.63 6.76
N ARG A 551 -22.10 7.42 6.21
CA ARG A 551 -21.14 8.47 5.90
C ARG A 551 -20.65 8.33 4.47
N LYS A 552 -20.47 9.45 3.77
CA LYS A 552 -19.91 9.52 2.42
C LYS A 552 -18.90 10.65 2.34
N TYR A 553 -17.71 10.34 1.83
CA TYR A 553 -16.67 11.33 1.56
C TYR A 553 -16.45 11.46 0.05
N ILE A 554 -16.76 12.64 -0.48
CA ILE A 554 -16.65 12.97 -1.90
C ILE A 554 -15.52 13.96 -2.07
N ARG A 555 -14.43 13.50 -2.67
CA ARG A 555 -13.27 14.35 -2.94
C ARG A 555 -13.56 15.32 -4.09
N ILE A 556 -13.27 16.61 -3.87
CA ILE A 556 -13.45 17.67 -4.88
C ILE A 556 -12.09 18.12 -5.42
N GLY A 557 -11.08 18.19 -4.56
CA GLY A 557 -9.73 18.64 -4.90
C GLY A 557 -8.64 17.94 -4.10
N SER A 558 -7.40 18.43 -4.20
CA SER A 558 -6.28 17.91 -3.41
C SER A 558 -6.51 18.06 -1.90
N ASN A 559 -7.06 19.21 -1.49
CA ASN A 559 -7.22 19.61 -0.08
C ASN A 559 -8.69 19.85 0.32
N THR A 560 -9.66 19.44 -0.50
CA THR A 560 -11.09 19.72 -0.25
C THR A 560 -11.96 18.52 -0.59
N LEU A 561 -12.90 18.21 0.29
CA LEU A 561 -13.92 17.17 0.13
C LEU A 561 -15.25 17.61 0.72
N PHE A 562 -16.34 17.04 0.24
CA PHE A 562 -17.63 17.04 0.92
C PHE A 562 -17.75 15.78 1.79
N ALA A 563 -18.07 15.98 3.07
CA ALA A 563 -18.42 14.91 3.98
C ALA A 563 -19.93 14.97 4.24
N LEU A 564 -20.63 13.90 3.92
CA LEU A 564 -22.06 13.75 4.19
C LEU A 564 -22.23 12.70 5.27
N ARG A 565 -23.06 12.97 6.27
CA ARG A 565 -23.42 12.01 7.31
C ARG A 565 -24.91 12.04 7.55
N PHE A 566 -25.51 10.86 7.55
CA PHE A 566 -26.84 10.61 8.05
C PHE A 566 -26.73 9.71 9.28
N LYS A 567 -27.28 10.17 10.40
CA LYS A 567 -27.36 9.37 11.63
C LYS A 567 -28.81 9.34 12.08
N GLY A 568 -29.31 8.13 12.31
CA GLY A 568 -30.66 7.87 12.78
C GLY A 568 -30.64 6.98 13.99
N PHE A 569 -31.57 7.18 14.90
CA PHE A 569 -31.71 6.38 16.10
C PHE A 569 -33.18 6.27 16.49
N PHE A 570 -33.53 5.13 17.07
CA PHE A 570 -34.87 4.84 17.58
C PHE A 570 -34.72 3.98 18.83
N SER A 571 -35.39 4.34 19.92
CA SER A 571 -35.42 3.51 21.12
C SER A 571 -36.83 3.43 21.69
N ARG A 572 -37.22 2.23 22.13
CA ARG A 572 -38.51 1.93 22.75
C ARG A 572 -38.32 1.02 23.96
N GLY A 573 -39.33 0.94 24.82
CA GLY A 573 -39.34 0.07 26.00
C GLY A 573 -39.74 0.84 27.25
N LYS A 574 -39.61 0.19 28.41
CA LYS A 574 -39.89 0.82 29.72
C LYS A 574 -38.88 1.92 30.05
N ASN A 575 -37.64 1.75 29.60
CA ASN A 575 -36.52 2.66 29.85
C ASN A 575 -35.82 3.01 28.52
N PRO A 576 -36.51 3.70 27.58
CA PRO A 576 -35.96 4.00 26.27
C PRO A 576 -34.66 4.78 26.40
N PHE A 577 -33.67 4.45 25.58
CA PHE A 577 -32.38 5.13 25.60
C PHE A 577 -32.55 6.57 25.11
N VAL A 578 -32.04 7.53 25.89
CA VAL A 578 -32.04 8.94 25.53
C VAL A 578 -30.78 9.26 24.75
N PHE A 579 -30.96 9.63 23.48
CA PHE A 579 -29.86 10.03 22.60
C PHE A 579 -29.59 11.52 22.75
N TYR A 580 -28.32 11.85 22.97
CA TYR A 580 -27.84 13.22 22.94
C TYR A 580 -27.21 13.46 21.57
N TRP A 581 -27.76 14.42 20.81
CA TRP A 581 -27.30 14.77 19.47
C TRP A 581 -27.00 16.27 19.38
N GLY A 582 -25.77 16.62 19.05
CA GLY A 582 -25.32 18.01 18.88
C GLY A 582 -23.91 18.26 19.41
N GLY A 583 -23.28 19.34 18.95
CA GLY A 583 -21.94 19.76 19.39
C GLY A 583 -20.78 19.28 18.51
N ASN A 584 -19.63 19.94 18.64
CA ASN A 584 -18.44 19.69 17.81
C ASN A 584 -17.98 18.23 17.85
N ASN A 585 -18.06 17.56 19.01
CA ASN A 585 -17.56 16.21 19.20
C ASN A 585 -18.45 15.11 18.59
N GLN A 586 -19.69 15.41 18.19
CA GLN A 586 -20.60 14.42 17.60
C GLN A 586 -20.83 14.64 16.10
N VAL A 587 -20.67 15.88 15.62
CA VAL A 587 -20.80 16.23 14.20
C VAL A 587 -19.48 16.05 13.44
N ARG A 588 -18.32 16.30 14.09
CA ARG A 588 -16.99 16.19 13.47
C ARG A 588 -16.32 14.81 13.58
N SER A 589 -16.84 13.89 14.40
CA SER A 589 -16.23 12.58 14.72
C SER A 589 -16.79 11.38 13.94
#